data_AF-A0AAV4JSL1-F1
#
_entry.id   AF-A0AAV4JSL1-F1
#
_cell.length_a   1.000
_cell.length_b   1.000
_cell.length_c   1.000
_cell.angle_alpha   90.00
_cell.angle_beta   90.00
_cell.angle_gamma   90.00
#
_symmetry.space_group_name_H-M   'P 1'
#
loop_
_entity.id
_entity.type
_entity.pdbx_description
1 polymer ?
#
loop_
_entity_poly.entity_id
_entity_poly.type
_entity_poly.pdbx_seq_one_letter_code
_entity_poly.pdbx_strand_id
1 'polypeptide(L)'
;TSGLYYVQSGKLTNNKGRSHYQALEIVSFAPLEIELGQEEDLIDNDNEDEDSGFKVEVVSLTSKQTPARLFDIPELGDPKLFQGWADVQGTGDANDYCRVVGKDKQKFLSCKLSGTTGEGHYYVSKLGADLGHAGTWFMQDMDGDGRDDYCRCVGTVSKSKVTCMKAGARGFFGSAKQGGSEHTFTVPLSEHCANKLTSHAFGRFKNL
;
A
#
# COMPACT_ATOMS: atom_id res chain seq x y z
N THR A 1 -27.03 -1.98 -38.77
CA THR A 1 -27.56 -0.61 -38.91
C THR A 1 -27.74 -0.02 -37.53
N SER A 2 -26.68 0.58 -36.99
CA SER A 2 -26.68 1.18 -35.65
C SER A 2 -26.44 2.68 -35.80
N GLY A 3 -27.47 3.48 -35.51
CA GLY A 3 -27.42 4.94 -35.54
C GLY A 3 -26.84 5.48 -34.23
N LEU A 4 -25.83 6.34 -34.34
CA LEU A 4 -25.30 7.15 -33.24
C LEU A 4 -26.10 8.46 -33.17
N TYR A 5 -26.68 8.74 -32.00
CA TYR A 5 -27.33 10.01 -31.69
C TYR A 5 -26.28 11.04 -31.29
N TYR A 6 -26.24 12.18 -31.99
CA TYR A 6 -25.47 13.35 -31.59
C TYR A 6 -26.26 14.16 -30.55
N VAL A 7 -25.65 14.44 -29.38
CA VAL A 7 -26.19 15.43 -28.43
C VAL A 7 -25.56 16.79 -28.73
N GLN A 8 -26.41 17.73 -29.11
CA GLN A 8 -26.06 19.11 -29.47
C GLN A 8 -25.75 19.94 -28.22
N SER A 9 -24.66 20.71 -28.24
CA SER A 9 -24.24 21.57 -27.13
C SER A 9 -25.27 22.68 -26.85
N GLY A 10 -25.88 22.62 -25.66
CA GLY A 10 -26.79 23.63 -25.16
C GLY A 10 -26.07 24.91 -24.72
N LYS A 11 -26.53 26.05 -25.22
CA LYS A 11 -26.08 27.40 -24.89
C LYS A 11 -26.55 27.75 -23.46
N LEU A 12 -25.63 27.91 -22.51
CA LEU A 12 -25.95 28.31 -21.14
C LEU A 12 -26.28 29.82 -21.10
N THR A 13 -27.53 30.14 -20.79
CA THR A 13 -28.00 31.50 -20.48
C THR A 13 -27.59 31.88 -19.06
N ASN A 14 -27.01 33.07 -18.96
CA ASN A 14 -26.46 33.69 -17.77
C ASN A 14 -27.55 33.90 -16.70
N ASN A 15 -27.37 33.37 -15.48
CA ASN A 15 -28.10 33.85 -14.32
C ASN A 15 -27.21 33.91 -13.07
N LYS A 16 -27.19 35.10 -12.47
CA LYS A 16 -26.39 35.50 -11.31
C LYS A 16 -26.75 34.68 -10.07
N GLY A 17 -25.73 34.09 -9.44
CA GLY A 17 -25.83 33.53 -8.09
C GLY A 17 -24.43 33.18 -7.56
N ARG A 18 -23.92 34.01 -6.66
CA ARG A 18 -22.57 33.97 -6.09
C ARG A 18 -22.43 32.82 -5.10
N SER A 19 -21.59 31.82 -5.40
CA SER A 19 -21.02 30.91 -4.40
C SER A 19 -19.57 30.59 -4.78
N HIS A 20 -18.65 30.87 -3.85
CA HIS A 20 -17.22 30.62 -3.99
C HIS A 20 -16.94 29.12 -3.91
N TYR A 21 -16.74 28.47 -5.05
CA TYR A 21 -16.02 27.20 -5.13
C TYR A 21 -14.68 27.46 -5.81
N GLN A 22 -13.61 27.19 -5.08
CA GLN A 22 -12.24 27.24 -5.58
C GLN A 22 -12.11 26.16 -6.66
N ALA A 23 -11.81 26.59 -7.89
CA ALA A 23 -11.60 25.71 -9.02
C ALA A 23 -10.32 24.89 -8.80
N LEU A 24 -10.43 23.55 -8.90
CA LEU A 24 -9.28 22.68 -9.08
C LEU A 24 -8.77 22.89 -10.51
N GLU A 25 -7.51 23.31 -10.63
CA GLU A 25 -6.82 23.40 -11.90
C GLU A 25 -6.72 22.01 -12.54
N ILE A 26 -7.31 21.87 -13.72
CA ILE A 26 -7.11 20.70 -14.57
C ILE A 26 -5.74 20.91 -15.22
N VAL A 27 -4.75 20.16 -14.77
CA VAL A 27 -3.41 20.16 -15.38
C VAL A 27 -3.57 19.66 -16.82
N SER A 28 -3.32 20.54 -17.80
CA SER A 28 -3.34 20.17 -19.21
C SER A 28 -2.14 19.27 -19.50
N PHE A 29 -2.38 18.02 -19.86
CA PHE A 29 -1.34 17.16 -20.40
C PHE A 29 -1.05 17.59 -21.84
N ALA A 30 0.19 17.97 -22.11
CA ALA A 30 0.65 18.23 -23.47
C ALA A 30 0.62 16.92 -24.28
N PRO A 31 0.23 16.95 -25.57
CA PRO A 31 0.40 15.79 -26.43
C PRO A 31 1.89 15.48 -26.62
N LEU A 32 2.27 14.22 -26.41
CA LEU A 32 3.60 13.70 -26.72
C LEU A 32 3.69 13.53 -28.25
N GLU A 33 4.54 14.32 -28.90
CA GLU A 33 4.96 14.07 -30.27
C GLU A 33 6.00 12.95 -30.27
N ILE A 34 5.70 11.85 -30.98
CA ILE A 34 6.62 10.73 -31.18
C ILE A 34 7.28 10.96 -32.54
N GLU A 35 8.59 11.25 -32.56
CA GLU A 35 9.39 11.27 -33.80
C GLU A 35 9.58 9.82 -34.30
N LEU A 36 9.02 9.53 -35.48
CA LEU A 36 9.30 8.30 -36.21
C LEU A 36 10.63 8.47 -36.93
N GLY A 37 11.65 7.73 -36.48
CA GLY A 37 12.92 7.59 -37.18
C GLY A 37 12.69 6.95 -38.55
N GLN A 38 13.18 7.62 -39.60
CA GLN A 38 13.27 7.08 -40.94
C GLN A 38 14.46 6.12 -40.99
N GLU A 39 14.24 4.89 -41.44
CA GLU A 39 15.32 4.09 -42.02
C GLU A 39 14.85 3.66 -43.41
N GLU A 40 15.49 4.25 -44.41
CA GLU A 40 15.37 3.90 -45.83
C GLU A 40 15.99 2.53 -46.04
N ASP A 41 15.28 1.61 -46.68
CA ASP A 41 15.87 0.62 -47.58
C ASP A 41 14.80 0.11 -48.55
N LEU A 42 14.91 0.57 -49.79
CA LEU A 42 14.08 0.18 -50.93
C LEU A 42 14.69 -1.07 -51.59
N ILE A 43 13.98 -2.20 -51.59
CA ILE A 43 14.00 -3.17 -52.72
C ILE A 43 12.60 -3.78 -52.85
N ASP A 44 11.91 -3.41 -53.93
CA ASP A 44 10.69 -4.06 -54.44
C ASP A 44 11.00 -5.46 -54.99
N ASN A 45 10.13 -6.43 -54.69
CA ASN A 45 9.75 -7.47 -55.65
C ASN A 45 8.38 -8.04 -55.25
N ASP A 46 7.40 -7.70 -56.07
CA ASP A 46 6.03 -8.21 -56.19
C ASP A 46 5.80 -9.60 -55.60
N ASN A 47 4.91 -9.69 -54.59
CA ASN A 47 3.97 -10.80 -54.43
C ASN A 47 2.76 -10.34 -53.60
N GLU A 48 1.60 -10.79 -54.04
CA GLU A 48 0.25 -10.41 -53.64
C GLU A 48 -0.06 -10.68 -52.15
N ASP A 49 -1.09 -9.97 -51.67
CA ASP A 49 -1.80 -10.14 -50.39
C ASP A 49 -1.10 -9.61 -49.13
N GLU A 50 -1.57 -8.46 -48.62
CA GLU A 50 -2.10 -8.34 -47.25
C GLU A 50 -2.56 -6.90 -46.94
N ASP A 51 -3.79 -6.78 -46.46
CA ASP A 51 -4.36 -5.57 -45.85
C ASP A 51 -3.48 -5.14 -44.68
N SER A 52 -2.55 -4.19 -44.90
CA SER A 52 -1.74 -3.61 -43.84
C SER A 52 -2.55 -2.58 -43.05
N GLY A 53 -3.67 -3.03 -42.49
CA GLY A 53 -4.38 -2.32 -41.43
C GLY A 53 -3.45 -2.17 -40.23
N PHE A 54 -3.09 -0.93 -39.90
CA PHE A 54 -2.36 -0.64 -38.68
C PHE A 54 -3.20 -1.08 -37.48
N LYS A 55 -2.88 -2.23 -36.91
CA LYS A 55 -3.56 -2.78 -35.74
C LYS A 55 -3.10 -2.01 -34.52
N VAL A 56 -3.88 -1.00 -34.14
CA VAL A 56 -3.75 -0.36 -32.84
C VAL A 56 -4.18 -1.37 -31.78
N GLU A 57 -3.21 -2.07 -31.19
CA GLU A 57 -3.48 -2.80 -29.96
C GLU A 57 -3.60 -1.77 -28.83
N VAL A 58 -4.84 -1.54 -28.38
CA VAL A 58 -5.06 -0.91 -27.09
C VAL A 58 -4.51 -1.90 -26.06
N VAL A 59 -3.23 -1.75 -25.73
CA VAL A 59 -2.63 -2.43 -24.60
C VAL A 59 -3.39 -1.90 -23.39
N SER A 60 -4.39 -2.66 -22.95
CA SER A 60 -4.99 -2.47 -21.63
C SER A 60 -3.81 -2.41 -20.69
N LEU A 61 -3.55 -1.24 -20.10
CA LEU A 61 -2.64 -1.11 -18.97
C LEU A 61 -3.03 -2.26 -18.05
N THR A 62 -2.18 -3.28 -17.97
CA THR A 62 -2.46 -4.47 -17.19
C THR A 62 -2.76 -3.94 -15.80
N SER A 63 -4.05 -3.97 -15.41
CA SER A 63 -4.48 -3.70 -14.06
C SER A 63 -3.52 -4.50 -13.20
N LYS A 64 -2.67 -3.81 -12.44
CA LYS A 64 -1.74 -4.44 -11.50
C LYS A 64 -2.65 -5.11 -10.47
N GLN A 65 -3.05 -6.34 -10.76
CA GLN A 65 -4.12 -7.00 -10.04
C GLN A 65 -3.57 -7.33 -8.66
N THR A 66 -3.97 -6.56 -7.65
CA THR A 66 -3.54 -6.79 -6.28
C THR A 66 -3.92 -8.21 -5.88
N PRO A 67 -2.97 -9.03 -5.37
CA PRO A 67 -3.32 -10.37 -4.96
C PRO A 67 -4.37 -10.34 -3.85
N ALA A 68 -5.37 -11.20 -3.97
CA ALA A 68 -6.45 -11.27 -2.98
C ALA A 68 -5.94 -11.87 -1.65
N ARG A 69 -6.72 -11.62 -0.58
CA ARG A 69 -6.49 -12.23 0.73
C ARG A 69 -6.47 -13.75 0.65
N LEU A 70 -5.53 -14.35 1.36
CA LEU A 70 -5.44 -15.80 1.56
C LEU A 70 -6.13 -16.17 2.87
N PHE A 71 -7.29 -16.83 2.81
CA PHE A 71 -8.04 -17.19 4.03
C PHE A 71 -7.59 -18.52 4.66
N ASP A 72 -6.88 -19.36 3.90
CA ASP A 72 -6.28 -20.58 4.42
C ASP A 72 -4.92 -20.26 5.03
N ILE A 73 -4.94 -19.86 6.31
CA ILE A 73 -3.75 -19.46 7.06
C ILE A 73 -3.49 -20.52 8.15
N PRO A 74 -2.50 -21.42 7.96
CA PRO A 74 -2.27 -22.53 8.89
C PRO A 74 -1.89 -22.11 10.31
N GLU A 75 -1.21 -20.96 10.45
CA GLU A 75 -0.74 -20.45 11.73
C GLU A 75 -1.29 -19.03 11.94
N LEU A 76 -2.31 -18.87 12.78
CA LEU A 76 -2.95 -17.57 13.02
C LEU A 76 -2.14 -16.65 13.98
N GLY A 77 -1.16 -17.22 14.70
CA GLY A 77 -0.39 -16.51 15.73
C GLY A 77 -1.03 -16.56 17.13
N ASP A 78 -0.42 -15.87 18.09
CA ASP A 78 -0.89 -15.80 19.49
C ASP A 78 -2.13 -14.88 19.59
N PRO A 79 -3.31 -15.38 19.99
CA PRO A 79 -4.54 -14.59 20.06
C PRO A 79 -4.52 -13.48 21.11
N LYS A 80 -3.52 -13.46 21.99
CA LYS A 80 -3.34 -12.38 22.98
C LYS A 80 -2.49 -11.22 22.45
N LEU A 81 -1.93 -11.36 21.24
CA LEU A 81 -1.03 -10.41 20.62
C LEU A 81 -1.63 -9.89 19.31
N PHE A 82 -0.88 -9.03 18.62
CA PHE A 82 -1.34 -8.45 17.36
C PHE A 82 -1.58 -9.53 16.30
N GLN A 83 -2.74 -9.42 15.65
CA GLN A 83 -3.13 -10.10 14.43
C GLN A 83 -3.97 -9.13 13.59
N GLY A 84 -3.72 -9.07 12.29
CA GLY A 84 -4.44 -8.15 11.43
C GLY A 84 -4.04 -8.27 9.97
N TRP A 85 -4.90 -7.73 9.12
CA TRP A 85 -4.60 -7.51 7.72
C TRP A 85 -3.93 -6.15 7.56
N ALA A 86 -2.88 -6.10 6.75
CA ALA A 86 -2.09 -4.90 6.47
C ALA A 86 -1.57 -4.93 5.03
N ASP A 87 -1.18 -3.78 4.49
CA ASP A 87 -0.48 -3.67 3.20
C ASP A 87 1.01 -3.52 3.42
N VAL A 88 1.70 -4.60 3.77
CA VAL A 88 3.17 -4.53 3.94
C VAL A 88 3.91 -4.61 2.61
N GLN A 89 3.24 -5.06 1.55
CA GLN A 89 3.78 -5.13 0.19
C GLN A 89 3.76 -3.79 -0.55
N GLY A 90 2.93 -2.83 -0.12
CA GLY A 90 2.74 -1.55 -0.79
C GLY A 90 1.98 -1.69 -2.10
N THR A 91 0.89 -2.46 -2.05
CA THR A 91 0.01 -2.78 -3.17
C THR A 91 -1.21 -1.88 -3.25
N GLY A 92 -1.52 -1.14 -2.19
CA GLY A 92 -2.71 -0.31 -2.03
C GLY A 92 -3.86 -1.02 -1.28
N ASP A 93 -3.75 -2.32 -1.00
CA ASP A 93 -4.79 -3.08 -0.30
C ASP A 93 -4.21 -3.85 0.89
N ALA A 94 -4.91 -3.81 2.03
CA ALA A 94 -4.55 -4.57 3.22
C ALA A 94 -4.86 -6.07 3.05
N ASN A 95 -4.02 -6.77 2.27
CA ASN A 95 -4.22 -8.17 1.90
C ASN A 95 -3.17 -9.12 2.50
N ASP A 96 -2.17 -8.60 3.20
CA ASP A 96 -1.18 -9.41 3.92
C ASP A 96 -1.66 -9.69 5.34
N TYR A 97 -1.61 -10.94 5.77
CA TYR A 97 -1.99 -11.29 7.13
C TYR A 97 -0.76 -11.28 8.05
N CYS A 98 -0.69 -10.26 8.89
CA CYS A 98 0.38 -10.05 9.85
C CYS A 98 -0.04 -10.50 11.24
N ARG A 99 0.83 -11.26 11.91
CA ARG A 99 0.59 -11.80 13.24
C ARG A 99 1.86 -11.95 14.05
N VAL A 100 1.73 -11.98 15.37
CA VAL A 100 2.84 -12.38 16.23
C VAL A 100 2.86 -13.89 16.41
N VAL A 101 4.04 -14.47 16.18
CA VAL A 101 4.32 -15.92 16.29
C VAL A 101 5.51 -16.16 17.20
N GLY A 102 5.84 -17.42 17.45
CA GLY A 102 6.91 -17.83 18.36
C GLY A 102 6.47 -17.93 19.82
N LYS A 103 7.42 -18.25 20.72
CA LYS A 103 7.16 -18.49 22.14
C LYS A 103 8.06 -17.64 23.03
N ASP A 104 7.55 -17.29 24.20
CA ASP A 104 8.29 -16.56 25.25
C ASP A 104 9.03 -15.32 24.72
N LYS A 105 10.35 -15.25 24.98
CA LYS A 105 11.23 -14.15 24.55
C LYS A 105 11.65 -14.23 23.08
N GLN A 106 11.22 -15.26 22.37
CA GLN A 106 11.50 -15.47 20.94
C GLN A 106 10.27 -15.15 20.07
N LYS A 107 9.34 -14.34 20.58
CA LYS A 107 8.21 -13.87 19.78
C LYS A 107 8.67 -12.85 18.74
N PHE A 108 8.04 -12.86 17.58
CA PHE A 108 8.34 -11.96 16.47
C PHE A 108 7.11 -11.76 15.59
N LEU A 109 7.08 -10.62 14.89
CA LEU A 109 6.04 -10.32 13.92
C LEU A 109 6.34 -11.02 12.60
N SER A 110 5.33 -11.65 11.99
CA SER A 110 5.43 -12.29 10.70
C SER A 110 4.18 -12.02 9.87
N CYS A 111 4.37 -11.69 8.59
CA CYS A 111 3.29 -11.53 7.63
C CYS A 111 3.29 -12.67 6.61
N LYS A 112 2.11 -13.26 6.40
CA LYS A 112 1.81 -14.12 5.27
C LYS A 112 1.40 -13.22 4.11
N LEU A 113 2.30 -13.08 3.14
CA LEU A 113 2.11 -12.18 2.02
C LEU A 113 1.06 -12.72 1.03
N SER A 114 0.19 -11.83 0.58
CA SER A 114 -0.80 -12.14 -0.45
C SER A 114 -0.11 -12.59 -1.75
N GLY A 115 -0.74 -13.51 -2.49
CA GLY A 115 -0.18 -14.02 -3.76
C GLY A 115 1.05 -14.92 -3.62
N THR A 116 1.51 -15.26 -2.42
CA THR A 116 2.65 -16.17 -2.23
C THR A 116 2.23 -17.62 -1.98
N THR A 117 2.86 -18.54 -2.70
CA THR A 117 2.74 -19.99 -2.45
C THR A 117 3.84 -20.42 -1.47
N GLY A 118 3.47 -20.98 -0.31
CA GLY A 118 4.41 -21.50 0.69
C GLY A 118 4.09 -21.07 2.13
N GLU A 119 4.48 -21.89 3.08
CA GLU A 119 4.11 -21.73 4.51
C GLU A 119 5.19 -20.99 5.33
N GLY A 120 6.32 -20.63 4.71
CA GLY A 120 7.46 -20.04 5.40
C GLY A 120 7.24 -18.60 5.88
N HIS A 121 7.96 -18.25 6.95
CA HIS A 121 8.05 -16.88 7.46
C HIS A 121 9.04 -16.06 6.62
N TYR A 122 8.57 -15.42 5.56
CA TYR A 122 9.45 -14.65 4.68
C TYR A 122 9.56 -13.18 5.05
N TYR A 123 8.44 -12.56 5.44
CA TYR A 123 8.36 -11.16 5.84
C TYR A 123 8.21 -11.08 7.35
N VAL A 124 9.30 -10.75 8.04
CA VAL A 124 9.43 -10.91 9.50
C VAL A 124 10.12 -9.72 10.15
N SER A 125 9.89 -9.54 11.44
CA SER A 125 10.73 -8.73 12.32
C SER A 125 11.96 -9.50 12.79
N LYS A 126 12.76 -8.85 13.65
CA LYS A 126 13.78 -9.53 14.45
C LYS A 126 13.13 -10.60 15.34
N LEU A 127 13.85 -11.70 15.57
CA LEU A 127 13.50 -12.68 16.60
C LEU A 127 13.62 -12.04 17.99
N GLY A 128 12.58 -12.18 18.82
CA GLY A 128 12.54 -11.50 20.12
C GLY A 128 12.45 -9.98 19.99
N ALA A 129 11.78 -9.50 18.94
CA ALA A 129 11.48 -8.08 18.78
C ALA A 129 10.75 -7.55 20.02
N ASP A 130 11.03 -6.31 20.40
CA ASP A 130 10.19 -5.61 21.36
C ASP A 130 8.80 -5.48 20.72
N LEU A 131 7.79 -6.12 21.28
CA LEU A 131 6.41 -6.01 20.76
C LEU A 131 5.67 -4.82 21.38
N GLY A 132 6.23 -4.15 22.39
CA GLY A 132 5.55 -3.09 23.13
C GLY A 132 4.44 -3.60 24.06
N HIS A 133 3.73 -2.64 24.65
CA HIS A 133 2.69 -2.89 25.65
C HIS A 133 1.47 -3.59 25.05
N ALA A 134 0.88 -4.50 25.83
CA ALA A 134 -0.30 -5.24 25.40
C ALA A 134 -1.46 -4.31 25.00
N GLY A 135 -2.08 -4.58 23.85
CA GLY A 135 -3.22 -3.81 23.34
C GLY A 135 -2.88 -2.48 22.68
N THR A 136 -1.59 -2.14 22.51
CA THR A 136 -1.15 -0.87 21.90
C THR A 136 -0.75 -0.98 20.43
N TRP A 137 -0.92 -2.17 19.84
CA TRP A 137 -0.42 -2.47 18.51
C TRP A 137 -1.39 -2.03 17.42
N PHE A 138 -0.85 -1.51 16.33
CA PHE A 138 -1.58 -1.24 15.10
C PHE A 138 -0.63 -1.31 13.91
N MET A 139 -1.20 -1.44 12.71
CA MET A 139 -0.48 -1.36 11.45
C MET A 139 -1.12 -0.29 10.57
N GLN A 140 -0.31 0.67 10.12
CA GLN A 140 -0.71 1.78 9.26
C GLN A 140 0.55 2.37 8.61
N ASP A 141 0.44 2.87 7.39
CA ASP A 141 1.49 3.67 6.74
C ASP A 141 1.66 5.00 7.50
N MET A 142 2.66 5.06 8.38
CA MET A 142 2.88 6.20 9.27
C MET A 142 3.94 7.15 8.73
N ASP A 143 4.71 6.76 7.72
CA ASP A 143 5.73 7.59 7.08
C ASP A 143 5.49 7.89 5.60
N GLY A 144 4.38 7.42 5.04
CA GLY A 144 3.89 7.77 3.72
C GLY A 144 4.63 7.05 2.58
N ASP A 145 5.25 5.91 2.85
CA ASP A 145 5.97 5.14 1.83
C ASP A 145 5.09 4.11 1.09
N GLY A 146 3.81 4.07 1.45
CA GLY A 146 2.81 3.16 0.92
C GLY A 146 2.79 1.80 1.57
N ARG A 147 3.55 1.55 2.65
CA ARG A 147 3.54 0.26 3.38
C ARG A 147 3.09 0.46 4.82
N ASP A 148 2.24 -0.45 5.30
CA ASP A 148 1.77 -0.40 6.68
C ASP A 148 2.87 -0.78 7.68
N ASP A 149 3.20 0.14 8.59
CA ASP A 149 4.23 -0.01 9.61
C ASP A 149 3.68 -0.62 10.89
N TYR A 150 4.48 -1.43 11.59
CA TYR A 150 4.07 -1.99 12.89
C TYR A 150 4.37 -1.03 14.03
N CYS A 151 3.34 -0.38 14.55
CA CYS A 151 3.44 0.62 15.60
C CYS A 151 2.93 0.09 16.93
N ARG A 152 3.64 0.45 18.00
CA ARG A 152 3.35 0.01 19.36
C ARG A 152 3.82 1.01 20.40
N CYS A 153 3.21 0.99 21.57
CA CYS A 153 3.71 1.75 22.71
C CYS A 153 4.89 1.02 23.34
N VAL A 154 6.03 1.69 23.49
CA VAL A 154 7.25 1.14 24.11
C VAL A 154 7.71 1.99 25.29
N GLY A 155 8.63 1.48 26.10
CA GLY A 155 9.16 2.18 27.28
C GLY A 155 8.41 1.86 28.57
N THR A 156 8.64 2.66 29.62
CA THR A 156 7.99 2.45 30.93
C THR A 156 6.66 3.18 31.01
N VAL A 157 5.84 2.84 32.02
CA VAL A 157 4.54 3.49 32.25
C VAL A 157 4.63 5.03 32.27
N SER A 158 5.65 5.58 32.94
CA SER A 158 5.86 7.03 33.07
C SER A 158 6.63 7.66 31.90
N LYS A 159 7.33 6.87 31.08
CA LYS A 159 8.13 7.33 29.94
C LYS A 159 7.90 6.41 28.74
N SER A 160 6.66 6.42 28.25
CA SER A 160 6.24 5.60 27.11
C SER A 160 5.87 6.47 25.93
N LYS A 161 6.15 5.97 24.72
CA LYS A 161 5.83 6.63 23.45
C LYS A 161 5.51 5.60 22.39
N VAL A 162 4.72 5.98 21.38
CA VAL A 162 4.45 5.10 20.24
C VAL A 162 5.64 5.13 19.30
N THR A 163 6.19 3.95 19.02
CA THR A 163 7.32 3.75 18.12
C THR A 163 6.92 2.74 17.06
N CYS A 164 7.27 3.04 15.80
CA CYS A 164 6.96 2.24 14.64
C CYS A 164 8.21 1.49 14.17
N MET A 165 8.00 0.22 13.85
CA MET A 165 8.93 -0.64 13.15
C MET A 165 8.56 -0.59 11.68
N LYS A 166 9.41 0.06 10.88
CA LYS A 166 9.11 0.32 9.48
C LYS A 166 8.97 -0.97 8.67
N ALA A 167 7.97 -1.04 7.81
CA ALA A 167 7.86 -2.06 6.77
C ALA A 167 8.84 -1.77 5.63
N GLY A 168 9.77 -2.68 5.37
CA GLY A 168 10.76 -2.56 4.31
C GLY A 168 10.55 -3.57 3.19
N ALA A 169 11.20 -3.37 2.05
CA ALA A 169 11.02 -4.21 0.86
C ALA A 169 11.28 -5.72 1.10
N ARG A 170 12.09 -6.10 2.10
CA ARG A 170 12.48 -7.49 2.39
C ARG A 170 11.99 -8.00 3.75
N GLY A 171 11.24 -7.19 4.49
CA GLY A 171 10.79 -7.46 5.86
C GLY A 171 10.79 -6.20 6.70
N PHE A 172 10.49 -6.34 7.98
CA PHE A 172 10.51 -5.20 8.89
C PHE A 172 11.94 -4.80 9.24
N PHE A 173 12.17 -3.51 9.44
CA PHE A 173 13.46 -2.99 9.92
C PHE A 173 13.82 -3.61 11.28
N GLY A 174 15.11 -3.90 11.48
CA GLY A 174 15.65 -4.68 12.60
C GLY A 174 15.73 -6.19 12.33
N SER A 175 15.03 -6.71 11.31
CA SER A 175 15.17 -8.10 10.90
C SER A 175 16.53 -8.38 10.25
N ALA A 176 16.96 -9.65 10.27
CA ALA A 176 18.20 -10.06 9.60
C ALA A 176 18.16 -9.84 8.07
N LYS A 177 16.96 -9.90 7.46
CA LYS A 177 16.79 -9.61 6.04
C LYS A 177 16.89 -8.13 5.78
N GLN A 178 16.05 -7.30 6.41
CA GLN A 178 15.98 -5.88 6.11
C GLN A 178 17.18 -5.09 6.65
N GLY A 179 17.69 -5.45 7.83
CA GLY A 179 18.68 -4.67 8.58
C GLY A 179 18.07 -3.46 9.29
N GLY A 180 18.92 -2.61 9.87
CA GLY A 180 18.51 -1.39 10.58
C GLY A 180 17.95 -1.62 11.99
N SER A 181 17.10 -0.70 12.45
CA SER A 181 16.53 -0.69 13.81
C SER A 181 15.03 -0.99 13.81
N GLU A 182 14.58 -1.81 14.76
CA GLU A 182 13.15 -2.06 15.00
C GLU A 182 12.40 -0.87 15.64
N HIS A 183 13.16 0.11 16.13
CA HIS A 183 12.68 1.41 16.58
C HIS A 183 13.03 2.43 15.50
N THR A 184 12.29 2.39 14.38
CA THR A 184 12.65 3.17 13.20
C THR A 184 12.31 4.65 13.39
N PHE A 185 11.10 4.94 13.85
CA PHE A 185 10.68 6.30 14.17
C PHE A 185 9.62 6.33 15.29
N THR A 186 9.50 7.49 15.92
CA THR A 186 8.54 7.74 17.00
C THR A 186 7.40 8.62 16.48
N VAL A 187 6.16 8.26 16.81
CA VAL A 187 4.99 9.08 16.47
C VAL A 187 4.99 10.33 17.37
N PRO A 188 4.93 11.54 16.81
CA PRO A 188 4.88 12.76 17.61
C PRO A 188 3.67 12.79 18.55
N LEU A 189 3.81 13.46 19.70
CA LEU A 189 2.73 13.65 20.69
C LEU A 189 2.13 12.36 21.27
N SER A 190 2.86 11.25 21.20
CA SER A 190 2.42 9.93 21.67
C SER A 190 2.87 9.59 23.09
N GLU A 191 3.38 10.57 23.84
CA GLU A 191 3.91 10.37 25.19
C GLU A 191 2.83 9.86 26.17
N HIS A 192 3.27 9.06 27.12
CA HIS A 192 2.48 8.35 28.12
C HIS A 192 1.42 7.41 27.53
N CYS A 193 1.68 6.81 26.36
CA CYS A 193 0.75 5.89 25.70
C CYS A 193 0.38 4.67 26.55
N ALA A 194 1.26 4.22 27.47
CA ALA A 194 1.01 3.05 28.31
C ALA A 194 -0.15 3.28 29.31
N ASN A 195 -0.37 4.53 29.74
CA ASN A 195 -1.47 4.90 30.64
C ASN A 195 -2.78 5.18 29.89
N LYS A 196 -2.70 5.43 28.58
CA LYS A 196 -3.83 5.86 27.74
C LYS A 196 -4.61 4.68 27.12
N LEU A 197 -4.22 3.44 27.44
CA LEU A 197 -4.88 2.20 27.01
C LEU A 197 -6.39 2.13 27.32
N THR A 198 -6.90 3.00 28.21
CA THR A 198 -8.32 3.12 28.56
C THR A 198 -9.07 4.22 27.79
N SER A 199 -8.37 5.05 27.01
CA SER A 199 -8.96 6.20 26.32
C SER A 199 -9.02 5.96 24.81
N HIS A 200 -10.13 6.37 24.21
CA HIS A 200 -10.44 6.37 22.76
C HIS A 200 -9.34 6.95 21.83
N ALA A 201 -8.21 7.43 22.35
CA ALA A 201 -7.08 7.97 21.59
C ALA A 201 -6.44 6.93 20.63
N PHE A 202 -6.33 5.65 21.02
CA PHE A 202 -5.87 4.61 20.10
C PHE A 202 -6.88 4.31 18.97
N GLY A 203 -8.16 4.60 19.18
CA GLY A 203 -9.20 4.48 18.16
C GLY A 203 -9.14 5.57 17.09
N ARG A 204 -8.52 6.73 17.37
CA ARG A 204 -8.30 7.78 16.36
C ARG A 204 -7.20 7.41 15.36
N PHE A 205 -6.20 6.63 15.77
CA PHE A 205 -5.20 6.05 14.87
C PHE A 205 -5.71 4.83 14.09
N LYS A 206 -6.93 4.35 14.35
CA LYS A 206 -7.57 3.26 13.59
C LYS A 206 -8.58 3.74 12.54
N ASN A 207 -8.94 5.02 12.56
CA ASN A 207 -10.00 5.63 11.74
C ASN A 207 -9.49 6.81 10.89
N LEU A 208 -8.19 6.86 10.63
CA LEU A 208 -7.58 7.77 9.66
C LEU A 208 -7.20 6.98 8.42
#